data_AF-A0A971V4X3-F1
#
_entry.id   AF-A0A971V4X3-F1
#
_cell.length_a   1.000
_cell.length_b   1.000
_cell.length_c   1.000
_cell.angle_alpha   90.00
_cell.angle_beta   90.00
_cell.angle_gamma   90.00
#
_symmetry.space_group_name_H-M   'P 1'
#
loop_
_entity.id
_entity.type
_entity.pdbx_description
1 polymer ?
#
loop_
_entity_poly.entity_id
_entity_poly.type
_entity_poly.pdbx_seq_one_letter_code
_entity_poly.pdbx_strand_id
1 'polypeptide(L)'
;MINAKQLVQEYRLQIGRFSYAQMDCIGSIAGIIQRYGGKYDLQGSNWWARHEIKNLRPLTSKSQLFDGCAVLKTLHPGEAGYNLPDRYQDDAVQIDYNHIGLGTSDGEILDSTTQMSGGSYVRNGPGVSTAPINERSWDVIGEFEDVDYTDEGSSSDIPISQEDVMKRALVVASVGSTVNLRAKPSLGSVVLEYVKVGSLVDVFEKSGEWQSVCTASGKTGWMKSDFLSMDEPQPEVPDPVSSPLQSTGLTAQQEDKLLQALGLIEEVLGHG
;
A
#
# COMPACT_ATOMS: atom_id res chain seq x y z
N MET A 1 3.15 20.53 -2.04
CA MET A 1 2.32 19.41 -1.58
C MET A 1 1.71 19.83 -0.26
N ILE A 2 0.42 19.55 -0.07
CA ILE A 2 -0.28 19.83 1.19
C ILE A 2 0.12 18.78 2.22
N ASN A 3 0.28 19.18 3.47
CA ASN A 3 0.49 18.23 4.55
C ASN A 3 -0.81 17.46 4.87
N ALA A 4 -0.71 16.18 5.21
CA ALA A 4 -1.80 15.31 5.63
C ALA A 4 -2.80 15.94 6.62
N LYS A 5 -2.32 16.52 7.73
CA LYS A 5 -3.17 17.18 8.73
C LYS A 5 -3.85 18.42 8.17
N GLN A 6 -3.13 19.19 7.36
CA GLN A 6 -3.68 20.38 6.71
C GLN A 6 -4.78 19.97 5.73
N LEU A 7 -4.65 18.86 5.00
CA LEU A 7 -5.69 18.35 4.10
C LEU A 7 -6.97 18.01 4.86
N VAL A 8 -6.86 17.34 6.01
CA VAL A 8 -8.02 17.06 6.90
C VAL A 8 -8.68 18.37 7.36
N GLN A 9 -7.89 19.35 7.81
CA GLN A 9 -8.41 20.64 8.27
C GLN A 9 -9.14 21.39 7.14
N GLU A 10 -8.53 21.48 5.96
CA GLU A 10 -9.13 22.10 4.77
C GLU A 10 -10.40 21.40 4.32
N TYR A 11 -10.47 20.07 4.45
CA TYR A 11 -11.68 19.32 4.15
C TYR A 11 -12.80 19.66 5.14
N ARG A 12 -12.50 19.70 6.44
CA ARG A 12 -13.48 20.08 7.47
C ARG A 12 -14.04 21.48 7.23
N LEU A 13 -13.24 22.41 6.69
CA LEU A 13 -13.71 23.75 6.30
C LEU A 13 -14.72 23.76 5.14
N GLN A 14 -14.89 22.67 4.40
CA GLN A 14 -15.89 22.54 3.33
C GLN A 14 -17.24 22.01 3.83
N ILE A 15 -17.29 21.39 5.01
CA ILE A 15 -18.49 20.72 5.53
C ILE A 15 -19.64 21.72 5.64
N GLY A 16 -20.78 21.38 5.03
CA GLY A 16 -21.98 22.22 4.98
C GLY A 16 -21.92 23.41 4.02
N ARG A 17 -20.82 23.60 3.27
CA ARG A 17 -20.67 24.73 2.33
C ARG A 17 -21.00 24.38 0.89
N PHE A 18 -20.83 23.11 0.52
CA PHE A 18 -21.02 22.63 -0.84
C PHE A 18 -21.96 21.44 -0.87
N SER A 19 -22.79 21.37 -1.91
CA SER A 19 -23.57 20.19 -2.25
C SER A 19 -22.70 19.15 -2.96
N TYR A 20 -23.17 17.90 -3.04
CA TYR A 20 -22.47 16.87 -3.80
C TYR A 20 -22.36 17.21 -5.29
N ALA A 21 -23.37 17.89 -5.85
CA ALA A 21 -23.33 18.34 -7.24
C ALA A 21 -22.25 19.41 -7.50
N GLN A 22 -21.86 20.16 -6.46
CA GLN A 22 -20.78 21.14 -6.54
C GLN A 22 -19.41 20.51 -6.24
N MET A 23 -19.37 19.55 -5.32
CA MET A 23 -18.17 18.81 -4.93
C MET A 23 -18.54 17.36 -4.70
N ASP A 24 -18.31 16.51 -5.72
CA ASP A 24 -18.48 15.07 -5.58
C ASP A 24 -17.41 14.49 -4.64
N CYS A 25 -17.39 13.17 -4.48
CA CYS A 25 -16.50 12.49 -3.55
C CYS A 25 -15.03 12.84 -3.80
N ILE A 26 -14.56 12.74 -5.04
CA ILE A 26 -13.18 13.09 -5.36
C ILE A 26 -12.95 14.60 -5.45
N GLY A 27 -13.89 15.36 -5.99
CA GLY A 27 -13.77 16.81 -6.17
C GLY A 27 -13.60 17.55 -4.85
N SER A 28 -14.26 17.08 -3.79
CA SER A 28 -14.10 17.61 -2.43
C SER A 28 -12.66 17.47 -1.87
N ILE A 29 -11.90 16.49 -2.35
CA ILE A 29 -10.51 16.23 -1.94
C ILE A 29 -9.52 16.83 -2.95
N ALA A 30 -9.66 16.49 -4.23
CA ALA A 30 -8.80 16.93 -5.32
C ALA A 30 -8.74 18.46 -5.44
N GLY A 31 -9.87 19.14 -5.23
CA GLY A 31 -9.92 20.60 -5.23
C GLY A 31 -9.12 21.23 -4.08
N ILE A 32 -8.91 20.51 -2.97
CA ILE A 32 -8.00 20.96 -1.89
C ILE A 32 -6.56 20.75 -2.34
N ILE A 33 -6.21 19.53 -2.74
CA ILE A 33 -4.85 19.16 -3.16
C ILE A 33 -4.35 20.13 -4.25
N GLN A 34 -5.20 20.46 -5.22
CA GLN A 34 -4.90 21.44 -6.27
C GLN A 34 -4.55 22.84 -5.73
N ARG A 35 -5.29 23.36 -4.74
CA ARG A 35 -5.02 24.70 -4.17
C ARG A 35 -3.62 24.81 -3.57
N TYR A 36 -3.02 23.68 -3.21
CA TYR A 36 -1.69 23.57 -2.62
C TYR A 36 -0.64 23.04 -3.61
N GLY A 37 -0.94 23.15 -4.91
CA GLY A 37 0.00 22.86 -6.00
C GLY A 37 0.09 21.40 -6.41
N GLY A 38 -0.81 20.54 -5.92
CA GLY A 38 -0.96 19.18 -6.46
C GLY A 38 -1.63 19.19 -7.84
N LYS A 39 -1.51 18.07 -8.55
CA LYS A 39 -2.17 17.88 -9.84
C LYS A 39 -3.67 17.94 -9.69
N TYR A 40 -4.32 18.32 -10.78
CA TYR A 40 -5.77 18.31 -10.86
C TYR A 40 -6.21 17.76 -12.19
N ASP A 41 -6.64 16.51 -12.14
CA ASP A 41 -7.36 15.88 -13.22
C ASP A 41 -8.60 15.20 -12.63
N LEU A 42 -9.77 15.82 -12.84
CA LEU A 42 -11.03 15.28 -12.36
C LEU A 42 -11.53 14.19 -13.30
N GLN A 43 -10.88 13.03 -13.23
CA GLN A 43 -11.31 11.83 -13.93
C GLN A 43 -12.08 10.86 -13.02
N GLY A 44 -12.54 11.29 -11.84
CA GLY A 44 -13.30 10.44 -10.92
C GLY A 44 -12.42 9.52 -10.05
N SER A 45 -13.04 8.93 -9.03
CA SER A 45 -12.37 8.05 -8.04
C SER A 45 -11.65 6.85 -8.66
N ASN A 46 -12.22 6.24 -9.70
CA ASN A 46 -11.60 5.13 -10.43
C ASN A 46 -10.25 5.50 -11.07
N TRP A 47 -10.11 6.73 -11.57
CA TRP A 47 -8.86 7.18 -12.17
C TRP A 47 -7.82 7.49 -11.09
N TRP A 48 -8.26 8.18 -10.04
CA TRP A 48 -7.41 8.54 -8.90
C TRP A 48 -6.82 7.32 -8.22
N ALA A 49 -7.62 6.29 -7.94
CA ALA A 49 -7.15 5.03 -7.38
C ALA A 49 -6.02 4.37 -8.18
N ARG A 50 -5.99 4.56 -9.50
CA ARG A 50 -5.00 3.94 -10.40
C ARG A 50 -3.74 4.78 -10.62
N HIS A 51 -3.82 6.10 -10.44
CA HIS A 51 -2.77 7.03 -10.90
C HIS A 51 -2.24 7.96 -9.81
N GLU A 52 -3.07 8.35 -8.84
CA GLU A 52 -2.73 9.36 -7.84
C GLU A 52 -2.87 8.83 -6.40
N ILE A 53 -3.12 7.53 -6.24
CA ILE A 53 -3.13 6.84 -4.95
C ILE A 53 -2.13 5.69 -4.99
N LYS A 54 -1.23 5.67 -4.01
CA LYS A 54 -0.22 4.64 -3.77
C LYS A 54 -0.59 3.80 -2.56
N ASN A 55 0.17 2.71 -2.38
CA ASN A 55 0.13 1.88 -1.18
C ASN A 55 -1.29 1.38 -0.86
N LEU A 56 -2.09 1.12 -1.91
CA LEU A 56 -3.42 0.57 -1.78
C LEU A 56 -3.36 -0.76 -1.05
N ARG A 57 -4.13 -0.86 0.03
CA ARG A 57 -4.19 -2.03 0.88
C ARG A 57 -5.57 -2.16 1.52
N PRO A 58 -5.96 -3.36 1.99
CA PRO A 58 -7.26 -3.54 2.61
C PRO A 58 -7.43 -2.71 3.89
N LEU A 59 -8.61 -2.12 4.05
CA LEU A 59 -9.06 -1.40 5.24
C LEU A 59 -10.09 -2.26 5.97
N THR A 60 -9.72 -2.71 7.16
CA THR A 60 -10.45 -3.69 7.97
C THR A 60 -10.77 -3.15 9.36
N SER A 61 -10.03 -2.14 9.83
CA SER A 61 -10.23 -1.51 11.13
C SER A 61 -9.99 0.01 11.08
N LYS A 62 -10.61 0.73 12.02
CA LYS A 62 -10.37 2.17 12.22
C LYS A 62 -8.94 2.47 12.70
N SER A 63 -8.27 1.51 13.32
CA SER A 63 -6.88 1.67 13.79
C SER A 63 -5.88 1.91 12.66
N GLN A 64 -6.23 1.51 11.43
CA GLN A 64 -5.40 1.74 10.25
C GLN A 64 -5.52 3.16 9.69
N LEU A 65 -6.49 3.95 10.16
CA LEU A 65 -6.70 5.31 9.65
C LEU A 65 -5.65 6.26 10.22
N PHE A 66 -5.11 7.10 9.36
CA PHE A 66 -4.20 8.20 9.69
C PHE A 66 -4.63 9.46 8.95
N ASP A 67 -4.12 10.61 9.36
CA ASP A 67 -4.56 11.88 8.79
C ASP A 67 -4.26 11.92 7.29
N GLY A 68 -5.28 12.28 6.51
CA GLY A 68 -5.13 12.51 5.08
C GLY A 68 -5.02 11.23 4.24
N CYS A 69 -5.21 10.04 4.80
CA CYS A 69 -5.23 8.81 4.02
C CYS A 69 -6.43 8.76 3.06
N ALA A 70 -6.25 8.20 1.87
CA ALA A 70 -7.36 7.91 0.98
C ALA A 70 -8.09 6.67 1.48
N VAL A 71 -9.42 6.72 1.56
CA VAL A 71 -10.24 5.53 1.80
C VAL A 71 -11.22 5.34 0.67
N LEU A 72 -11.38 4.10 0.22
CA LEU A 72 -12.12 3.75 -0.98
C LEU A 72 -13.18 2.71 -0.63
N LYS A 73 -14.28 2.73 -1.39
CA LYS A 73 -15.23 1.63 -1.47
C LYS A 73 -15.05 0.94 -2.80
N THR A 74 -14.96 -0.39 -2.78
CA THR A 74 -14.78 -1.17 -4.00
C THR A 74 -15.99 -2.04 -4.33
N LEU A 75 -16.22 -2.22 -5.64
CA LEU A 75 -17.11 -3.22 -6.18
C LEU A 75 -16.37 -4.05 -7.23
N HIS A 76 -16.74 -5.32 -7.31
CA HIS A 76 -16.12 -6.29 -8.20
C HIS A 76 -17.09 -6.85 -9.24
N PRO A 77 -16.59 -7.43 -10.35
CA PRO A 77 -17.43 -7.98 -11.41
C PRO A 77 -18.43 -9.01 -10.85
N GLY A 78 -19.71 -8.80 -11.15
CA GLY A 78 -20.81 -9.65 -10.66
C GLY A 78 -21.43 -9.21 -9.34
N GLU A 79 -20.92 -8.17 -8.68
CA GLU A 79 -21.56 -7.59 -7.51
C GLU A 79 -22.67 -6.59 -7.87
N ALA A 80 -23.66 -6.46 -6.99
CA ALA A 80 -24.74 -5.50 -7.19
C ALA A 80 -24.19 -4.07 -7.18
N GLY A 81 -24.52 -3.31 -8.22
CA GLY A 81 -24.07 -1.93 -8.38
C GLY A 81 -22.69 -1.76 -9.02
N TYR A 82 -21.99 -2.86 -9.36
CA TYR A 82 -20.72 -2.78 -10.09
C TYR A 82 -20.95 -2.07 -11.44
N ASN A 83 -20.25 -0.95 -11.64
CA ASN A 83 -20.42 -0.11 -12.82
C ASN A 83 -19.08 0.54 -13.21
N LEU A 84 -18.08 -0.30 -13.49
CA LEU A 84 -16.78 0.15 -13.97
C LEU A 84 -16.92 0.81 -15.35
N PRO A 85 -16.48 2.07 -15.56
CA PRO A 85 -16.59 2.73 -16.86
C PRO A 85 -15.82 2.01 -17.98
N ASP A 86 -16.38 1.97 -19.20
CA ASP A 86 -15.83 1.26 -20.38
C ASP A 86 -14.35 1.57 -20.68
N ARG A 87 -13.86 2.76 -20.34
CA ARG A 87 -12.44 3.12 -20.49
C ARG A 87 -11.48 2.23 -19.69
N TYR A 88 -11.98 1.44 -18.73
CA TYR A 88 -11.20 0.48 -17.93
C TYR A 88 -11.50 -0.98 -18.30
N GLN A 89 -12.25 -1.25 -19.38
CA GLN A 89 -12.62 -2.62 -19.77
C GLN A 89 -11.39 -3.52 -19.99
N ASP A 90 -10.27 -2.96 -20.46
CA ASP A 90 -9.02 -3.66 -20.75
C ASP A 90 -8.00 -3.56 -19.60
N ASP A 91 -8.40 -2.98 -18.47
CA ASP A 91 -7.53 -2.84 -17.29
C ASP A 91 -7.26 -4.20 -16.64
N ALA A 92 -6.03 -4.45 -16.22
CA ALA A 92 -5.67 -5.63 -15.45
C ALA A 92 -6.40 -5.68 -14.10
N VAL A 93 -6.76 -4.51 -13.55
CA VAL A 93 -7.50 -4.37 -12.30
C VAL A 93 -8.96 -4.02 -12.61
N GLN A 94 -9.81 -5.04 -12.61
CA GLN A 94 -11.25 -4.93 -12.84
C GLN A 94 -12.02 -4.51 -11.58
N ILE A 95 -11.53 -3.52 -10.84
CA ILE A 95 -12.16 -2.99 -9.62
C ILE A 95 -12.86 -1.67 -9.95
N ASP A 96 -14.12 -1.53 -9.53
CA ASP A 96 -14.85 -0.28 -9.53
C ASP A 96 -14.68 0.42 -8.18
N TYR A 97 -13.84 1.44 -8.14
CA TYR A 97 -13.67 2.31 -6.98
C TYR A 97 -14.81 3.33 -6.95
N ASN A 98 -16.00 2.89 -6.58
CA ASN A 98 -17.24 3.66 -6.75
C ASN A 98 -17.36 4.88 -5.83
N HIS A 99 -16.53 4.96 -4.79
CA HIS A 99 -16.55 6.05 -3.82
C HIS A 99 -15.19 6.23 -3.16
N ILE A 100 -14.88 7.48 -2.81
CA ILE A 100 -13.64 7.86 -2.12
C ILE A 100 -13.94 8.82 -0.97
N GLY A 101 -13.14 8.74 0.08
CA GLY A 101 -13.13 9.64 1.21
C GLY A 101 -11.71 9.87 1.72
N LEU A 102 -11.63 10.63 2.81
CA LEU A 102 -10.42 10.99 3.52
C LEU A 102 -10.49 10.43 4.95
N GLY A 103 -9.56 9.58 5.34
CA GLY A 103 -9.46 9.10 6.72
C GLY A 103 -8.69 10.08 7.61
N THR A 104 -8.89 9.91 8.91
CA THR A 104 -8.28 10.73 9.96
C THR A 104 -7.72 9.87 11.08
N SER A 105 -6.70 10.38 11.78
CA SER A 105 -6.05 9.68 12.89
C SER A 105 -6.96 9.46 14.12
N ASP A 106 -8.06 10.21 14.22
CA ASP A 106 -9.11 10.04 15.24
C ASP A 106 -10.17 8.97 14.86
N GLY A 107 -9.98 8.27 13.73
CA GLY A 107 -10.83 7.16 13.31
C GLY A 107 -12.15 7.60 12.65
N GLU A 108 -12.19 8.81 12.11
CA GLU A 108 -13.26 9.30 11.24
C GLU A 108 -12.94 9.05 9.75
N ILE A 109 -14.00 8.98 8.95
CA ILE A 109 -13.90 9.03 7.49
C ILE A 109 -14.71 10.24 7.06
N LEU A 110 -14.08 11.14 6.32
CA LEU A 110 -14.69 12.32 5.74
C LEU A 110 -15.01 12.02 4.26
N ASP A 111 -16.26 12.19 3.86
CA ASP A 111 -16.69 11.94 2.48
C ASP A 111 -17.73 12.95 2.03
N SER A 112 -17.86 13.09 0.71
CA SER A 112 -18.95 13.87 0.11
C SER A 112 -19.92 12.88 -0.49
N THR A 113 -21.19 12.89 -0.07
CA THR A 113 -22.20 11.92 -0.55
C THR A 113 -23.55 12.57 -0.80
N THR A 114 -24.39 11.87 -1.59
CA THR A 114 -25.84 12.12 -1.67
C THR A 114 -26.56 11.01 -0.92
N GLN A 115 -26.95 11.25 0.33
CA GLN A 115 -27.79 10.30 1.05
C GLN A 115 -29.22 10.79 1.08
N MET A 116 -30.11 10.07 0.41
CA MET A 116 -31.56 10.25 0.50
C MET A 116 -32.13 9.16 1.41
N SER A 117 -32.80 9.55 2.49
CA SER A 117 -33.49 8.62 3.40
C SER A 117 -34.91 9.12 3.64
N GLY A 118 -35.91 8.25 3.41
CA GLY A 118 -37.32 8.56 3.69
C GLY A 118 -37.87 9.80 2.96
N GLY A 119 -37.31 10.16 1.80
CA GLY A 119 -37.71 11.35 1.03
C GLY A 119 -36.99 12.65 1.45
N SER A 120 -36.03 12.60 2.38
CA SER A 120 -35.19 13.73 2.79
C SER A 120 -33.71 13.47 2.51
N TYR A 121 -32.97 14.48 2.06
CA TYR A 121 -31.51 14.39 1.96
C TYR A 121 -30.92 14.49 3.37
N VAL A 122 -30.33 13.39 3.87
CA VAL A 122 -29.66 13.36 5.18
C VAL A 122 -28.27 13.98 5.09
N ARG A 123 -27.62 13.87 3.93
CA ARG A 123 -26.38 14.57 3.60
C ARG A 123 -26.29 14.81 2.10
N ASN A 124 -25.94 16.03 1.72
CA ASN A 124 -25.73 16.42 0.33
C ASN A 124 -24.42 17.21 0.28
N GLY A 125 -23.30 16.52 0.09
CA GLY A 125 -21.97 17.12 0.08
C GLY A 125 -21.04 16.65 1.21
N PRO A 126 -19.92 17.36 1.44
CA PRO A 126 -18.89 16.99 2.40
C PRO A 126 -19.40 16.88 3.85
N GLY A 127 -18.99 15.83 4.56
CA GLY A 127 -19.23 15.63 5.98
C GLY A 127 -18.52 14.39 6.55
N VAL A 128 -18.85 14.02 7.78
CA VAL A 128 -18.34 12.81 8.44
C VAL A 128 -19.20 11.59 8.11
N SER A 129 -18.64 10.60 7.43
CA SER A 129 -19.30 9.35 7.04
C SER A 129 -19.85 8.59 8.24
N THR A 130 -21.05 8.04 8.10
CA THR A 130 -21.65 7.08 9.04
C THR A 130 -21.56 5.63 8.55
N ALA A 131 -21.01 5.41 7.36
CA ALA A 131 -20.88 4.08 6.78
C ALA A 131 -19.74 3.30 7.48
N PRO A 132 -19.91 1.99 7.70
CA PRO A 132 -18.93 1.16 8.41
C PRO A 132 -17.68 0.88 7.56
N ILE A 133 -16.61 0.44 8.21
CA ILE A 133 -15.49 -0.25 7.57
C ILE A 133 -15.83 -1.74 7.51
N ASN A 134 -15.95 -2.29 6.30
CA ASN A 134 -16.18 -3.71 6.00
C ASN A 134 -16.23 -3.94 4.49
N GLU A 135 -16.36 -5.20 4.08
CA GLU A 135 -16.37 -5.66 2.68
C GLU A 135 -17.60 -5.22 1.85
N ARG A 136 -18.49 -4.39 2.40
CA ARG A 136 -19.65 -3.81 1.70
C ARG A 136 -19.64 -2.28 1.72
N SER A 137 -18.57 -1.67 2.21
CA SER A 137 -18.46 -0.25 2.44
C SER A 137 -17.00 0.17 2.27
N TRP A 138 -16.42 0.91 3.22
CA TRP A 138 -15.02 1.31 3.19
C TRP A 138 -14.15 0.08 3.44
N ASP A 139 -13.39 -0.32 2.43
CA ASP A 139 -12.69 -1.61 2.38
C ASP A 139 -11.25 -1.51 1.86
N VAL A 140 -10.85 -0.35 1.36
CA VAL A 140 -9.47 -0.09 0.90
C VAL A 140 -8.99 1.25 1.45
N ILE A 141 -7.71 1.30 1.82
CA ILE A 141 -6.97 2.50 2.23
C ILE A 141 -5.74 2.67 1.34
N GLY A 142 -5.29 3.91 1.14
CA GLY A 142 -4.06 4.25 0.43
C GLY A 142 -3.59 5.66 0.74
N GLU A 143 -2.59 6.12 0.00
CA GLU A 143 -1.92 7.41 0.20
C GLU A 143 -1.98 8.23 -1.08
N PHE A 144 -2.40 9.50 -0.99
CA PHE A 144 -2.42 10.39 -2.14
C PHE A 144 -0.99 10.81 -2.52
N GLU A 145 -0.62 10.70 -3.79
CA GLU A 145 0.75 10.99 -4.26
C GLU A 145 1.20 12.44 -3.93
N ASP A 146 0.28 13.40 -4.10
CA ASP A 146 0.57 14.84 -3.93
C ASP A 146 0.34 15.35 -2.48
N VAL A 147 0.24 14.43 -1.51
CA VAL A 147 0.10 14.75 -0.08
C VAL A 147 1.38 14.37 0.66
N ASP A 148 1.85 15.30 1.49
CA ASP A 148 3.02 15.11 2.33
C ASP A 148 2.62 14.48 3.66
N TYR A 149 3.14 13.28 3.91
CA TYR A 149 2.91 12.48 5.12
C TYR A 149 4.10 12.49 6.09
N THR A 150 5.11 13.35 5.89
CA THR A 150 6.33 13.35 6.73
C THR A 150 6.09 13.65 8.22
N ASP A 151 5.05 14.42 8.54
CA ASP A 151 4.63 14.69 9.93
C ASP A 151 3.85 13.54 10.59
N GLU A 152 3.39 12.56 9.81
CA GLU A 152 2.71 11.35 10.29
C GLU A 152 3.70 10.22 10.61
N GLY A 153 5.00 10.55 10.61
CA GLY A 153 6.08 9.58 10.61
C GLY A 153 6.39 9.15 9.19
N SER A 154 7.61 9.44 8.74
CA SER A 154 8.16 9.03 7.45
C SER A 154 7.70 7.63 7.04
N SER A 155 7.32 7.46 5.77
CA SER A 155 7.05 6.17 5.11
C SER A 155 8.18 5.12 5.21
N SER A 156 9.31 5.45 5.84
CA SER A 156 10.38 4.51 6.21
C SER A 156 10.42 4.10 7.69
N ASP A 157 9.80 4.86 8.61
CA ASP A 157 10.09 4.78 10.05
C ASP A 157 8.88 5.02 10.96
N ILE A 158 7.63 4.85 10.49
CA ILE A 158 6.52 4.65 11.44
C ILE A 158 6.85 3.38 12.23
N PRO A 159 6.97 3.40 13.57
CA PRO A 159 6.86 2.19 14.36
C PRO A 159 5.39 1.79 14.26
N ILE A 160 5.08 1.10 13.17
CA ILE A 160 3.94 0.24 13.03
C ILE A 160 3.82 -0.48 14.36
N SER A 161 2.76 -0.21 15.11
CA SER A 161 2.47 -1.01 16.31
C SER A 161 2.56 -2.47 15.90
N GLN A 162 3.23 -3.33 16.67
CA GLN A 162 3.80 -4.63 16.26
C GLN A 162 2.84 -5.64 15.55
N GLU A 163 1.59 -5.26 15.28
CA GLU A 163 0.56 -6.00 14.55
C GLU A 163 0.37 -5.58 13.07
N ASP A 164 0.72 -4.35 12.66
CA ASP A 164 0.46 -3.83 11.29
C ASP A 164 1.65 -3.97 10.30
N VAL A 165 2.67 -4.77 10.64
CA VAL A 165 3.84 -4.90 9.76
C VAL A 165 3.40 -5.67 8.54
N MET A 166 3.54 -5.10 7.34
CA MET A 166 3.47 -5.83 6.07
C MET A 166 4.37 -7.06 6.17
N LYS A 167 3.77 -8.23 6.40
CA LYS A 167 4.51 -9.50 6.45
C LYS A 167 4.55 -10.05 5.04
N ARG A 168 5.72 -10.42 4.55
CA ARG A 168 5.77 -11.19 3.31
C ARG A 168 5.42 -12.65 3.59
N ALA A 169 4.59 -13.22 2.74
CA ALA A 169 4.32 -14.64 2.75
C ALA A 169 4.56 -15.24 1.36
N LEU A 170 5.00 -16.49 1.34
CA LEU A 170 4.94 -17.34 0.15
C LEU A 170 3.55 -17.95 0.04
N VAL A 171 2.97 -17.86 -1.16
CA VAL A 171 1.74 -18.58 -1.48
C VAL A 171 2.07 -20.07 -1.59
N VAL A 172 1.46 -20.90 -0.74
CA VAL A 172 1.68 -22.34 -0.68
C VAL A 172 0.38 -23.09 -0.89
N ALA A 173 0.43 -24.29 -1.49
CA ALA A 173 -0.68 -25.21 -1.55
C ALA A 173 -0.18 -26.65 -1.62
N SER A 174 -0.85 -27.57 -0.94
CA SER A 174 -0.50 -29.01 -0.97
C SER A 174 -0.93 -29.68 -2.28
N VAL A 175 -1.91 -29.11 -2.99
CA VAL A 175 -2.44 -29.59 -4.26
C VAL A 175 -2.76 -28.38 -5.15
N GLY A 176 -2.38 -28.46 -6.42
CA GLY A 176 -2.60 -27.39 -7.41
C GLY A 176 -1.40 -26.46 -7.59
N SER A 177 -1.45 -25.63 -8.64
CA SER A 177 -0.39 -24.68 -9.00
C SER A 177 -0.72 -23.22 -8.67
N THR A 178 -1.96 -22.95 -8.24
CA THR A 178 -2.46 -21.60 -7.96
C THR A 178 -3.42 -21.58 -6.77
N VAL A 179 -3.48 -20.44 -6.09
CA VAL A 179 -4.42 -20.13 -5.01
C VAL A 179 -5.27 -18.92 -5.40
N ASN A 180 -6.56 -18.95 -5.05
CA ASN A 180 -7.47 -17.87 -5.38
C ASN A 180 -7.24 -16.66 -4.47
N LEU A 181 -6.92 -15.51 -5.06
CA LEU A 181 -7.12 -14.20 -4.43
C LEU A 181 -8.59 -13.82 -4.63
N ARG A 182 -9.28 -13.49 -3.55
CA ARG A 182 -10.71 -13.23 -3.56
C ARG A 182 -11.06 -11.81 -3.15
N ALA A 183 -12.18 -11.30 -3.64
CA ALA A 183 -12.68 -9.98 -3.27
C ALA A 183 -12.97 -9.84 -1.76
N LYS A 184 -13.44 -10.92 -1.14
CA LYS A 184 -13.95 -10.92 0.25
C LYS A 184 -13.49 -12.19 0.98
N PRO A 185 -13.42 -12.19 2.33
CA PRO A 185 -13.03 -13.34 3.14
C PRO A 185 -14.13 -14.42 3.17
N SER A 186 -14.47 -14.97 2.01
CA SER A 186 -15.53 -15.96 1.81
C SER A 186 -15.23 -16.84 0.59
N LEU A 187 -15.59 -18.12 0.66
CA LEU A 187 -15.42 -19.06 -0.45
C LEU A 187 -16.33 -18.75 -1.65
N GLY A 188 -17.44 -18.03 -1.42
CA GLY A 188 -18.40 -17.67 -2.46
C GLY A 188 -18.14 -16.31 -3.12
N SER A 189 -17.10 -15.59 -2.71
CA SER A 189 -16.77 -14.29 -3.28
C SER A 189 -16.01 -14.42 -4.61
N VAL A 190 -16.06 -13.36 -5.41
CA VAL A 190 -15.41 -13.28 -6.73
C VAL A 190 -13.91 -13.57 -6.60
N VAL A 191 -13.38 -14.39 -7.49
CA VAL A 191 -11.95 -14.64 -7.62
C VAL A 191 -11.35 -13.51 -8.47
N LEU A 192 -10.48 -12.70 -7.88
CA LEU A 192 -9.81 -11.56 -8.51
C LEU A 192 -8.58 -11.98 -9.31
N GLU A 193 -7.88 -13.01 -8.82
CA GLU A 193 -6.67 -13.55 -9.44
C GLU A 193 -6.43 -15.00 -9.01
N TYR A 194 -5.82 -15.78 -9.89
CA TYR A 194 -5.24 -17.09 -9.58
C TYR A 194 -3.74 -16.90 -9.33
N VAL A 195 -3.35 -16.70 -8.08
CA VAL A 195 -1.96 -16.40 -7.69
C VAL A 195 -1.16 -17.70 -7.70
N LYS A 196 -0.01 -17.69 -8.37
CA LYS A 196 0.83 -18.90 -8.50
C LYS A 196 1.43 -19.30 -7.15
N VAL A 197 1.47 -20.61 -6.89
CA VAL A 197 2.23 -21.16 -5.74
C VAL A 197 3.70 -20.79 -5.89
N GLY A 198 4.31 -20.31 -4.81
CA GLY A 198 5.66 -19.76 -4.75
C GLY A 198 5.74 -18.25 -5.00
N SER A 199 4.63 -17.59 -5.34
CA SER A 199 4.59 -16.12 -5.40
C SER A 199 4.74 -15.52 -4.00
N LEU A 200 5.53 -14.45 -3.90
CA LEU A 200 5.55 -13.59 -2.72
C LEU A 200 4.38 -12.61 -2.76
N VAL A 201 3.76 -12.43 -1.60
CA VAL A 201 2.67 -11.49 -1.41
C VAL A 201 2.85 -10.74 -0.10
N ASP A 202 2.35 -9.51 -0.05
CA ASP A 202 2.31 -8.73 1.19
C ASP A 202 1.03 -9.08 1.92
N VAL A 203 1.16 -9.44 3.19
CA VAL A 203 0.06 -9.84 4.06
C VAL A 203 -0.14 -8.78 5.14
N PHE A 204 -1.41 -8.46 5.36
CA PHE A 204 -1.85 -7.46 6.32
C PHE A 204 -2.69 -8.15 7.42
N GLU A 205 -3.88 -7.64 7.71
CA GLU A 205 -4.73 -8.14 8.78
C GLU A 205 -5.37 -9.51 8.49
N LYS A 206 -5.60 -10.25 9.58
CA LYS A 206 -6.32 -11.52 9.60
C LYS A 206 -7.77 -11.31 10.01
N SER A 207 -8.71 -11.79 9.20
CA SER A 207 -10.14 -11.86 9.50
C SER A 207 -10.59 -13.32 9.51
N GLY A 208 -10.72 -13.90 10.71
CA GLY A 208 -11.06 -15.31 10.88
C GLY A 208 -10.00 -16.22 10.24
N GLU A 209 -10.39 -17.05 9.27
CA GLU A 209 -9.48 -17.92 8.52
C GLU A 209 -8.81 -17.22 7.33
N TRP A 210 -9.12 -15.96 7.07
CA TRP A 210 -8.65 -15.21 5.91
C TRP A 210 -7.63 -14.18 6.32
N GLN A 211 -6.70 -13.90 5.41
CA GLN A 211 -5.79 -12.79 5.51
C GLN A 211 -5.96 -11.91 4.28
N SER A 212 -5.84 -10.62 4.53
CA SER A 212 -5.81 -9.61 3.49
C SER A 212 -4.42 -9.56 2.87
N VAL A 213 -4.37 -9.46 1.54
CA VAL A 213 -3.16 -9.69 0.75
C VAL A 213 -3.07 -8.67 -0.37
N CYS A 214 -1.87 -8.17 -0.66
CA CYS A 214 -1.53 -7.47 -1.88
C CYS A 214 -0.53 -8.29 -2.69
N THR A 215 -0.83 -8.51 -3.97
CA THR A 215 0.05 -9.23 -4.88
C THR A 215 1.09 -8.28 -5.48
N ALA A 216 2.16 -8.84 -6.06
CA ALA A 216 3.14 -8.06 -6.82
C ALA A 216 2.54 -7.32 -8.03
N SER A 217 1.37 -7.74 -8.52
CA SER A 217 0.60 -7.03 -9.55
C SER A 217 -0.17 -5.81 -9.01
N GLY A 218 -0.11 -5.54 -7.71
CA GLY A 218 -0.83 -4.45 -7.04
C GLY A 218 -2.30 -4.76 -6.75
N LYS A 219 -2.74 -6.02 -6.94
CA LYS A 219 -4.12 -6.40 -6.62
C LYS A 219 -4.25 -6.71 -5.14
N THR A 220 -5.22 -6.06 -4.52
CA THR A 220 -5.59 -6.30 -3.13
C THR A 220 -6.78 -7.25 -3.05
N GLY A 221 -6.79 -8.13 -2.07
CA GLY A 221 -7.88 -9.08 -1.84
C GLY A 221 -7.64 -9.94 -0.61
N TRP A 222 -8.29 -11.09 -0.57
CA TRP A 222 -8.32 -12.02 0.56
C TRP A 222 -7.90 -13.42 0.13
N MET A 223 -7.04 -14.02 0.91
CA MET A 223 -6.58 -15.40 0.75
C MET A 223 -6.76 -16.16 2.07
N LYS A 224 -7.06 -17.45 2.03
CA LYS A 224 -7.09 -18.25 3.27
C LYS A 224 -5.69 -18.31 3.87
N SER A 225 -5.60 -18.20 5.19
CA SER A 225 -4.35 -18.23 5.95
C SER A 225 -3.57 -19.53 5.70
N ASP A 226 -4.26 -20.65 5.47
CA ASP A 226 -3.65 -21.97 5.20
C ASP A 226 -2.81 -22.00 3.92
N PHE A 227 -2.98 -21.01 3.03
CA PHE A 227 -2.21 -20.88 1.79
C PHE A 227 -1.08 -19.85 1.89
N LEU A 228 -0.81 -19.30 3.07
CA LEU A 228 0.21 -18.27 3.29
C LEU A 228 1.25 -18.80 4.28
N SER A 229 2.47 -19.02 3.79
CA SER A 229 3.62 -19.37 4.62
C SER A 229 4.43 -18.11 4.93
N MET A 230 4.48 -17.75 6.21
CA MET A 230 5.26 -16.62 6.73
C MET A 230 6.75 -16.95 6.92
N ASP A 231 7.14 -18.19 6.62
CA ASP A 231 8.53 -18.60 6.63
C ASP A 231 9.18 -18.05 5.36
N GLU A 232 9.67 -16.81 5.43
CA GLU A 232 10.53 -16.27 4.38
C GLU A 232 11.74 -17.21 4.25
N PRO A 233 12.17 -17.62 3.04
CA PRO A 233 13.53 -18.07 2.87
C PRO A 233 14.39 -16.86 3.23
N GLN A 234 15.00 -16.88 4.42
CA GLN A 234 16.06 -15.93 4.72
C GLN A 234 17.02 -15.96 3.53
N PRO A 235 17.53 -14.82 3.05
CA PRO A 235 18.72 -14.88 2.22
C PRO A 235 19.72 -15.76 2.99
N GLU A 236 20.12 -16.88 2.40
CA GLU A 236 21.20 -17.69 2.92
C GLU A 236 22.38 -16.74 3.07
N VAL A 237 22.60 -16.25 4.29
CA VAL A 237 23.91 -15.77 4.69
C VAL A 237 24.78 -17.00 4.47
N PRO A 238 25.78 -16.97 3.57
CA PRO A 238 26.67 -18.11 3.43
C PRO A 238 27.16 -18.44 4.82
N ASP A 239 26.93 -19.67 5.27
CA ASP A 239 27.45 -20.12 6.56
C ASP A 239 28.93 -19.71 6.64
N PRO A 240 29.40 -19.10 7.74
CA PRO A 240 30.82 -18.92 7.91
C PRO A 240 31.42 -20.32 7.93
N VAL A 241 32.03 -20.70 6.81
CA VAL A 241 32.70 -21.99 6.66
C VAL A 241 33.62 -22.13 7.86
N SER A 242 33.31 -23.08 8.73
CA SER A 242 34.24 -23.58 9.73
C SER A 242 35.42 -24.17 8.95
N SER A 243 36.47 -23.37 8.79
CA SER A 243 37.78 -23.82 8.35
C SER A 243 38.77 -23.48 9.46
N PRO A 244 39.59 -24.45 9.91
CA PRO A 244 40.46 -24.25 11.05
C PRO A 244 41.54 -23.20 10.74
N LEU A 245 41.85 -22.37 11.74
CA LEU A 245 42.98 -21.45 11.75
C LEU A 245 44.26 -22.18 11.30
N GLN A 246 44.82 -21.78 10.16
CA GLN A 246 46.26 -21.81 9.95
C GLN A 246 46.74 -20.39 9.62
N SER A 247 47.35 -19.80 10.63
CA SER A 247 48.23 -18.65 10.52
C SER A 247 49.43 -19.01 9.65
N THR A 248 49.61 -18.31 8.53
CA THR A 248 50.94 -18.08 7.96
C THR A 248 51.01 -16.63 7.50
N GLY A 249 51.67 -15.79 8.31
CA GLY A 249 52.06 -14.45 7.92
C GLY A 249 53.02 -14.48 6.73
N LEU A 250 52.98 -13.45 5.89
CA LEU A 250 53.97 -13.24 4.84
C LEU A 250 55.35 -13.08 5.48
N THR A 251 56.34 -13.75 4.90
CA THR A 251 57.74 -13.59 5.32
C THR A 251 58.30 -12.26 4.81
N ALA A 252 59.25 -11.67 5.54
CA ALA A 252 59.88 -10.40 5.18
C ALA A 252 60.48 -10.38 3.76
N GLN A 253 60.85 -11.54 3.21
CA GLN A 253 61.33 -11.67 1.83
C GLN A 253 60.23 -11.51 0.76
N GLN A 254 58.96 -11.68 1.11
CA GLN A 254 57.82 -11.52 0.19
C GLN A 254 57.29 -10.08 0.16
N GLU A 255 57.42 -9.32 1.26
CA GLU A 255 57.12 -7.89 1.30
C GLU A 255 58.16 -7.06 0.52
N ASP A 256 59.44 -7.37 0.66
CA ASP A 256 60.53 -6.63 -0.01
C ASP A 256 60.45 -6.76 -1.54
N LYS A 257 60.01 -7.93 -2.02
CA LYS A 257 59.80 -8.21 -3.45
C LYS A 257 58.58 -7.47 -4.02
N LEU A 258 57.57 -7.20 -3.20
CA LEU A 258 56.41 -6.40 -3.56
C LEU A 258 56.74 -4.90 -3.63
N LEU A 259 57.58 -4.41 -2.71
CA LEU A 259 58.03 -3.02 -2.69
C LEU A 259 58.98 -2.68 -3.86
N GLN A 260 59.87 -3.61 -4.25
CA GLN A 260 60.67 -3.48 -5.48
C GLN A 260 59.82 -3.54 -6.76
N ALA A 261 58.80 -4.41 -6.82
CA ALA A 261 57.92 -4.53 -7.99
C ALA A 261 57.00 -3.31 -8.18
N LEU A 262 56.68 -2.59 -7.09
CA LEU A 262 55.90 -1.35 -7.11
C LEU A 262 56.76 -0.09 -7.30
N GLY A 263 58.08 -0.23 -7.46
CA GLY A 263 58.99 0.89 -7.77
C GLY A 263 59.17 1.91 -6.63
N LEU A 264 58.92 1.51 -5.38
CA LEU A 264 58.95 2.40 -4.20
C LEU A 264 60.29 2.40 -3.46
N ILE A 265 61.33 1.76 -4.01
CA ILE A 265 62.70 1.79 -3.48
C ILE A 265 63.65 2.20 -4.61
N GLU A 266 64.21 3.41 -4.53
CA GLU A 266 65.34 3.82 -5.38
C GLU A 266 66.65 3.23 -4.82
N GLU A 267 67.41 2.54 -5.67
CA GLU A 267 68.77 2.08 -5.33
C GLU A 267 69.69 3.29 -5.14
N VAL A 268 70.18 3.49 -3.90
CA VAL A 268 71.35 4.33 -3.66
C VAL A 268 72.58 3.57 -4.15
N LEU A 269 73.07 3.94 -5.34
CA LEU A 269 74.38 3.53 -5.83
C LEU A 269 75.48 4.10 -4.94
N GLY A 270 76.29 3.23 -4.35
CA GLY A 270 77.57 3.56 -3.73
C GLY A 270 78.67 2.64 -4.27
N HIS A 271 79.41 3.11 -5.27
CA HIS A 271 80.75 2.64 -5.61
C HIS A 271 81.77 3.60 -4.98
N GLY A 272 82.76 3.07 -4.25
CA GLY A 272 83.98 3.77 -3.83
C GLY A 272 84.18 3.83 -2.33
#